data_AF-A3IN39-F1
#
_entry.id   AF-A3IN39-F1
#
_cell.length_a   1.000
_cell.length_b   1.000
_cell.length_c   1.000
_cell.angle_alpha   90.00
_cell.angle_beta   90.00
_cell.angle_gamma   90.00
#
_symmetry.space_group_name_H-M   'P 1'
#
loop_
_entity.id
_entity.type
_entity.pdbx_description
1 polymer ?
#
loop_
_entity_poly.entity_id
_entity_poly.type
_entity_poly.pdbx_seq_one_letter_code
_entity_poly.pdbx_strand_id
1 'polypeptide(L)'
;MDLIDRLKTISQQIEKLSSSIQTEEATKTAFIMPFIQALGYDVFNPMEVHPEYTADLPELKGEKVDYAIFADDEPIILMECKHCQENLDNPKHRSQLHRYFHVTDTKIAILTNGILYRFYTDTDKDNVMDDKPFFEFDISNFDESSVKELKRFSKSNFNHDELGDVAKNLLYTKEIKRVIADELTNPSPGLVKYVIDGVYPGIKTAAVIEKFTEITKCSLKEYINERIKERLESAMGNDEDNGKISPVDPVIDDSENSDEEESNKKDNRIVTTPEELEGFYLVKSILREVIDTSRLSYKDTIAYFGINLDGKVTKTICRLRFTNNKKVIGVLDGKGKEAKHCVSNLDEIYGFSEFLKARIKHLTQDSYVSQPEQSEII
;
A
#
# COMPACT_ATOMS: atom_id res chain seq x y z
N MET A 1 19.13 2.64 11.85
CA MET A 1 18.34 3.68 11.15
C MET A 1 17.68 3.01 9.98
N ASP A 2 16.36 3.08 9.89
CA ASP A 2 15.59 2.44 8.81
C ASP A 2 15.89 3.13 7.46
N LEU A 3 15.69 2.43 6.35
CA LEU A 3 15.96 2.97 5.00
C LEU A 3 15.19 4.27 4.77
N ILE A 4 13.92 4.30 5.20
CA ILE A 4 13.05 5.47 5.06
C ILE A 4 13.61 6.71 5.77
N ASP A 5 14.23 6.54 6.94
CA ASP A 5 14.81 7.65 7.70
C ASP A 5 16.06 8.21 7.02
N ARG A 6 16.87 7.33 6.43
CA ARG A 6 18.04 7.73 5.62
C ARG A 6 17.60 8.52 4.39
N LEU A 7 16.59 8.04 3.67
CA LEU A 7 16.03 8.72 2.50
C LEU A 7 15.44 10.08 2.85
N LYS A 8 14.72 10.20 3.98
CA LYS A 8 14.23 11.50 4.49
C LYS A 8 15.37 12.47 4.77
N THR A 9 16.47 11.98 5.34
CA THR A 9 17.66 12.79 5.61
C THR A 9 18.28 13.31 4.31
N ILE A 10 18.40 12.44 3.29
CA ILE A 10 18.91 12.83 1.97
C ILE A 10 17.98 13.85 1.31
N SER A 11 16.65 13.67 1.39
CA SER A 11 15.68 14.64 0.87
C SER A 11 15.86 16.03 1.48
N GLN A 12 16.00 16.12 2.81
CA GLN A 12 16.25 17.39 3.49
C GLN A 12 17.59 18.03 3.08
N GLN A 13 18.60 17.22 2.75
CA GLN A 13 19.87 17.71 2.26
C GLN A 13 19.76 18.26 0.84
N ILE A 14 19.01 17.59 -0.03
CA ILE A 14 18.70 18.05 -1.40
C ILE A 14 17.97 19.41 -1.34
N GLU A 15 16.96 19.55 -0.50
CA GLU A 15 16.22 20.81 -0.34
C GLU A 15 17.15 21.98 0.07
N LYS A 16 18.12 21.72 0.94
CA LYS A 16 19.04 22.76 1.45
C LYS A 16 20.16 23.11 0.46
N LEU A 17 20.66 22.13 -0.29
CA LEU A 17 21.92 22.28 -1.04
C LEU A 17 21.75 22.29 -2.55
N SER A 18 20.61 21.87 -3.12
CA SER A 18 20.42 21.75 -4.58
C SER A 18 20.71 23.04 -5.36
N SER A 19 20.46 24.22 -4.77
CA SER A 19 20.76 25.53 -5.37
C SER A 19 22.24 25.91 -5.35
N SER A 20 23.04 25.30 -4.47
CA SER A 20 24.48 25.57 -4.34
C SER A 20 25.37 24.55 -5.05
N ILE A 21 24.80 23.42 -5.51
CA ILE A 21 25.50 22.44 -6.34
C ILE A 21 25.75 23.02 -7.74
N GLN A 22 27.01 23.06 -8.14
CA GLN A 22 27.46 23.66 -9.41
C GLN A 22 27.99 22.64 -10.42
N THR A 23 28.26 21.41 -10.00
CA THR A 23 28.89 20.38 -10.83
C THR A 23 28.24 19.02 -10.65
N GLU A 24 28.36 18.19 -11.68
CA GLU A 24 27.90 16.81 -11.63
C GLU A 24 28.62 16.03 -10.53
N GLU A 25 29.91 16.28 -10.33
CA GLU A 25 30.70 15.65 -9.27
C GLU A 25 30.22 16.03 -7.85
N ALA A 26 29.82 17.29 -7.67
CA ALA A 26 29.20 17.72 -6.44
C ALA A 26 27.82 17.07 -6.24
N THR A 27 27.05 16.84 -7.31
CA THR A 27 25.78 16.08 -7.25
C THR A 27 26.04 14.64 -6.81
N LYS A 28 27.04 13.98 -7.42
CA LYS A 28 27.44 12.61 -7.10
C LYS A 28 27.80 12.47 -5.62
N THR A 29 28.67 13.35 -5.14
CA THR A 29 29.17 13.33 -3.76
C THR A 29 28.07 13.69 -2.75
N ALA A 30 27.28 14.73 -3.01
CA ALA A 30 26.34 15.27 -2.02
C ALA A 30 25.03 14.49 -1.95
N PHE A 31 24.56 13.87 -3.04
CA PHE A 31 23.23 13.26 -3.11
C PHE A 31 23.26 11.77 -3.49
N ILE A 32 24.06 11.38 -4.48
CA ILE A 32 24.02 10.02 -5.04
C ILE A 32 24.80 9.03 -4.16
N MET A 33 26.01 9.37 -3.70
CA MET A 33 26.77 8.51 -2.79
C MET A 33 26.00 8.23 -1.48
N PRO A 34 25.37 9.22 -0.81
CA PRO A 34 24.51 8.95 0.33
C PRO A 34 23.34 8.01 0.02
N PHE A 35 22.76 8.09 -1.18
CA PHE A 35 21.70 7.17 -1.61
C PHE A 35 22.22 5.73 -1.76
N ILE A 36 23.38 5.54 -2.40
CA ILE A 36 24.02 4.22 -2.53
C ILE A 36 24.32 3.63 -1.14
N GLN A 37 24.83 4.45 -0.21
CA GLN A 37 25.03 4.06 1.19
C GLN A 37 23.72 3.75 1.92
N ALA A 38 22.63 4.45 1.60
CA ALA A 38 21.31 4.17 2.17
C ALA A 38 20.79 2.79 1.77
N LEU A 39 21.07 2.36 0.53
CA LEU A 39 20.82 0.99 0.03
C LEU A 39 21.73 -0.07 0.66
N GLY A 40 22.71 0.33 1.47
CA GLY A 40 23.58 -0.58 2.22
C GLY A 40 24.86 -0.99 1.51
N TYR A 41 25.16 -0.39 0.35
CA TYR A 41 26.43 -0.61 -0.35
C TYR A 41 27.53 0.30 0.20
N ASP A 42 28.75 -0.22 0.29
CA ASP A 42 29.89 0.54 0.80
C ASP A 42 30.58 1.36 -0.31
N VAL A 43 30.27 2.65 -0.37
CA VAL A 43 30.89 3.61 -1.31
C VAL A 43 32.39 3.84 -1.06
N PHE A 44 32.93 3.41 0.08
CA PHE A 44 34.37 3.51 0.38
C PHE A 44 35.12 2.23 0.01
N ASN A 45 34.41 1.17 -0.35
CA ASN A 45 34.99 -0.07 -0.85
C ASN A 45 34.96 -0.08 -2.39
N PRO A 46 36.09 0.16 -3.08
CA PRO A 46 36.13 0.21 -4.54
C PRO A 46 35.87 -1.14 -5.21
N MET A 47 35.90 -2.24 -4.45
CA MET A 47 35.51 -3.58 -4.95
C MET A 47 34.00 -3.80 -4.90
N GLU A 48 33.25 -2.96 -4.18
CA GLU A 48 31.80 -3.05 -4.05
C GLU A 48 31.10 -1.92 -4.81
N VAL A 49 31.58 -0.69 -4.67
CA VAL A 49 31.10 0.46 -5.46
C VAL A 49 32.28 1.00 -6.24
N HIS A 50 32.36 0.64 -7.51
CA HIS A 50 33.44 1.01 -8.40
C HIS A 50 33.10 2.34 -9.11
N PRO A 51 33.75 3.46 -8.77
CA PRO A 51 33.57 4.72 -9.50
C PRO A 51 34.24 4.66 -10.87
N GLU A 52 33.75 5.43 -11.82
CA GLU A 52 34.33 5.55 -13.18
C GLU A 52 34.60 4.19 -13.84
N TYR A 53 33.65 3.26 -13.73
CA TYR A 53 33.83 1.88 -14.14
C TYR A 53 34.01 1.75 -15.66
N THR A 54 35.06 1.03 -16.03
CA THR A 54 35.42 0.69 -17.41
C THR A 54 35.43 -0.81 -17.58
N ALA A 55 34.77 -1.33 -18.61
CA ALA A 55 34.88 -2.73 -18.98
C ALA A 55 36.00 -2.91 -20.01
N ASP A 56 36.84 -3.94 -19.86
CA ASP A 56 37.95 -4.24 -20.77
C ASP A 56 37.44 -4.93 -22.05
N LEU A 57 36.57 -4.22 -22.77
CA LEU A 57 35.92 -4.68 -23.99
C LEU A 57 36.24 -3.75 -25.16
N PRO A 58 36.57 -4.28 -26.34
CA PRO A 58 36.92 -3.45 -27.51
C PRO A 58 35.86 -2.43 -27.91
N GLU A 59 34.59 -2.73 -27.65
CA GLU A 59 33.41 -1.93 -28.00
C GLU A 59 33.19 -0.72 -27.07
N LEU A 60 33.82 -0.71 -25.89
CA LEU A 60 33.66 0.33 -24.86
C LEU A 60 34.94 1.18 -24.65
N LYS A 61 35.89 1.09 -25.58
CA LYS A 61 37.22 1.68 -25.40
C LYS A 61 37.17 3.21 -25.26
N GLY A 62 37.40 3.70 -24.04
CA GLY A 62 37.44 5.13 -23.69
C GLY A 62 36.12 5.69 -23.11
N GLU A 63 35.11 4.85 -22.92
CA GLU A 63 33.89 5.20 -22.19
C GLU A 63 33.98 4.72 -20.74
N LYS A 64 33.18 5.30 -19.83
CA LYS A 64 33.15 4.94 -18.41
C LYS A 64 31.80 5.25 -17.76
N VAL A 65 31.12 4.30 -17.14
CA VAL A 65 29.91 4.62 -16.35
C VAL A 65 30.32 5.18 -14.99
N ASP A 66 29.50 6.05 -14.42
CA ASP A 66 29.87 6.78 -13.21
C ASP A 66 30.07 5.88 -11.99
N TYR A 67 29.17 4.91 -11.80
CA TYR A 67 29.32 3.86 -10.80
C TYR A 67 28.89 2.51 -11.34
N ALA A 68 29.60 1.47 -10.90
CA ALA A 68 29.13 0.09 -10.97
C ALA A 68 29.12 -0.48 -9.55
N ILE A 69 28.00 -1.09 -9.16
CA ILE A 69 27.86 -1.80 -7.89
C ILE A 69 28.09 -3.28 -8.16
N PHE A 70 28.93 -3.90 -7.35
CA PHE A 70 29.35 -5.29 -7.46
C PHE A 70 28.79 -6.14 -6.33
N ALA A 71 28.46 -7.38 -6.65
CA ALA A 71 28.26 -8.46 -5.69
C ALA A 71 28.92 -9.71 -6.26
N ASP A 72 29.62 -10.47 -5.41
CA ASP A 72 30.33 -11.69 -5.81
C ASP A 72 31.24 -11.51 -7.05
N ASP A 73 31.96 -10.38 -7.09
CA ASP A 73 32.86 -9.96 -8.19
C ASP A 73 32.18 -9.70 -9.56
N GLU A 74 30.86 -9.66 -9.62
CA GLU A 74 30.08 -9.34 -10.82
C GLU A 74 29.32 -8.01 -10.70
N PRO A 75 29.21 -7.20 -11.78
CA PRO A 75 28.49 -5.92 -11.75
C PRO A 75 26.97 -6.15 -11.76
N ILE A 76 26.31 -5.83 -10.65
CA ILE A 76 24.88 -6.07 -10.45
C ILE A 76 23.99 -4.87 -10.82
N ILE A 77 24.54 -3.66 -10.68
CA ILE A 77 23.86 -2.40 -11.01
C ILE A 77 24.88 -1.47 -11.67
N LEU A 78 24.53 -0.92 -12.83
CA LEU A 78 25.25 0.19 -13.44
C LEU A 78 24.52 1.51 -13.20
N MET A 79 25.25 2.58 -12.93
CA MET A 79 24.67 3.90 -12.68
C MET A 79 25.34 4.97 -13.53
N GLU A 80 24.51 5.72 -14.25
CA GLU A 80 24.88 6.94 -14.96
C GLU A 80 24.26 8.13 -14.21
N CYS A 81 25.08 9.12 -13.90
CA CYS A 81 24.71 10.25 -13.06
C CYS A 81 24.71 11.54 -13.89
N LYS A 82 23.88 12.50 -13.49
CA LYS A 82 23.75 13.82 -14.11
C LYS A 82 23.71 14.91 -13.05
N HIS A 83 23.87 16.16 -13.47
CA HIS A 83 23.76 17.30 -12.57
C HIS A 83 22.35 17.39 -11.97
N CYS A 84 22.20 17.75 -10.69
CA CYS A 84 20.89 17.77 -10.01
C CYS A 84 19.84 18.72 -10.61
N GLN A 85 20.26 19.65 -11.45
CA GLN A 85 19.39 20.60 -12.17
C GLN A 85 19.09 20.15 -13.62
N GLU A 86 19.66 19.04 -14.06
CA GLU A 86 19.48 18.52 -15.41
C GLU A 86 18.24 17.61 -15.50
N ASN A 87 17.54 17.70 -16.64
CA ASN A 87 16.43 16.81 -16.94
C ASN A 87 16.93 15.53 -17.62
N LEU A 88 16.54 14.38 -17.06
CA LEU A 88 16.91 13.04 -17.52
C LEU A 88 16.24 12.58 -18.83
N ASP A 89 15.33 13.37 -19.41
CA ASP A 89 14.58 13.01 -20.63
C ASP A 89 15.41 13.05 -21.92
N ASN A 90 16.58 13.69 -21.89
CA ASN A 90 17.45 13.74 -23.06
C ASN A 90 17.99 12.33 -23.40
N PRO A 91 17.64 11.76 -24.56
CA PRO A 91 18.00 10.39 -24.92
C PRO A 91 19.51 10.11 -24.92
N LYS A 92 20.33 11.14 -25.12
CA LYS A 92 21.80 11.01 -25.08
C LYS A 92 22.30 10.51 -23.72
N HIS A 93 21.62 10.85 -22.63
CA HIS A 93 22.00 10.41 -21.28
C HIS A 93 21.90 8.89 -21.11
N ARG A 94 21.03 8.21 -21.86
CA ARG A 94 20.90 6.75 -21.80
C ARG A 94 21.87 6.01 -22.71
N SER A 95 22.46 6.69 -23.70
CA SER A 95 23.25 6.02 -24.75
C SER A 95 24.45 5.28 -24.19
N GLN A 96 25.11 5.84 -23.19
CA GLN A 96 26.27 5.25 -22.52
C GLN A 96 25.86 4.05 -21.66
N LEU A 97 24.82 4.22 -20.85
CA LEU A 97 24.27 3.17 -20.02
C LEU A 97 23.78 1.97 -20.85
N HIS A 98 23.14 2.22 -22.00
CA HIS A 98 22.71 1.18 -22.94
C HIS A 98 23.88 0.37 -23.51
N ARG A 99 24.99 1.02 -23.90
CA ARG A 99 26.16 0.31 -24.44
C ARG A 99 26.80 -0.58 -23.40
N TYR A 100 26.95 -0.08 -22.17
CA TYR A 100 27.47 -0.88 -21.06
C TYR A 100 26.56 -2.04 -20.71
N PHE A 101 25.27 -1.78 -20.52
CA PHE A 101 24.28 -2.80 -20.20
C PHE A 101 24.29 -3.95 -21.22
N HIS A 102 24.51 -3.65 -22.51
CA HIS A 102 24.53 -4.67 -23.56
C HIS A 102 25.70 -5.65 -23.46
N VAL A 103 26.84 -5.21 -22.95
CA VAL A 103 28.09 -5.96 -23.00
C VAL A 103 28.57 -6.42 -21.62
N THR A 104 27.82 -6.12 -20.57
CA THR A 104 28.03 -6.60 -19.21
C THR A 104 26.88 -7.51 -18.80
N ASP A 105 27.13 -8.50 -17.93
CA ASP A 105 26.08 -9.39 -17.40
C ASP A 105 25.17 -8.74 -16.34
N THR A 106 25.19 -7.40 -16.28
CA THR A 106 24.34 -6.64 -15.36
C THR A 106 22.87 -6.76 -15.75
N LYS A 107 21.98 -6.79 -14.76
CA LYS A 107 20.52 -6.83 -15.00
C LYS A 107 19.82 -5.52 -14.69
N ILE A 108 20.49 -4.56 -14.04
CA ILE A 108 19.92 -3.26 -13.70
C ILE A 108 20.82 -2.12 -14.13
N ALA A 109 20.19 -1.13 -14.74
CA ALA A 109 20.78 0.16 -15.06
C ALA A 109 20.00 1.28 -14.36
N ILE A 110 20.68 2.28 -13.81
CA ILE A 110 20.08 3.45 -13.18
C ILE A 110 20.58 4.72 -13.86
N LEU A 111 19.66 5.56 -14.32
CA LEU A 111 19.96 6.94 -14.71
C LEU A 111 19.41 7.88 -13.63
N THR A 112 20.26 8.76 -13.09
CA THR A 112 19.84 9.65 -12.00
C THR A 112 20.50 11.02 -12.03
N ASN A 113 19.82 12.03 -11.49
CA ASN A 113 20.39 13.34 -11.16
C ASN A 113 20.52 13.56 -9.63
N GLY A 114 20.44 12.50 -8.84
CA GLY A 114 20.45 12.56 -7.38
C GLY A 114 19.09 12.86 -6.74
N ILE A 115 18.11 13.36 -7.51
CA ILE A 115 16.73 13.60 -7.05
C ILE A 115 15.80 12.51 -7.60
N LEU A 116 15.78 12.35 -8.91
CA LEU A 116 15.03 11.31 -9.62
C LEU A 116 15.95 10.16 -10.00
N TYR A 117 15.52 8.92 -9.73
CA TYR A 117 16.22 7.69 -10.08
C TYR A 117 15.35 6.86 -11.00
N ARG A 118 15.82 6.60 -12.22
CA ARG A 118 15.12 5.80 -13.23
C ARG A 118 15.83 4.46 -13.38
N PHE A 119 15.12 3.38 -13.08
CA PHE A 119 15.63 2.02 -13.13
C PHE A 119 15.21 1.33 -14.43
N TYR A 120 16.17 0.70 -15.10
CA TYR A 120 16.05 0.03 -16.38
C TYR A 120 16.54 -1.42 -16.27
N THR A 121 16.00 -2.28 -17.12
CA THR A 121 16.37 -3.69 -17.25
C THR A 121 16.13 -4.13 -18.70
N ASP A 122 16.22 -5.43 -18.98
CA ASP A 122 16.02 -6.06 -20.28
C ASP A 122 14.73 -6.91 -20.32
N THR A 123 13.55 -6.30 -20.18
CA THR A 123 12.29 -7.06 -20.18
C THR A 123 11.90 -7.58 -21.57
N ASP A 124 12.25 -6.85 -22.63
CA ASP A 124 11.86 -7.17 -24.01
C ASP A 124 12.85 -8.12 -24.71
N LYS A 125 14.15 -7.87 -24.59
CA LYS A 125 15.23 -8.63 -25.24
C LYS A 125 16.41 -8.76 -24.29
N ASP A 126 16.85 -10.00 -24.07
CA ASP A 126 17.97 -10.32 -23.17
C ASP A 126 19.22 -9.48 -23.51
N ASN A 127 19.81 -8.89 -22.47
CA ASN A 127 20.94 -7.97 -22.52
C ASN A 127 20.75 -6.79 -23.50
N VAL A 128 19.51 -6.32 -23.68
CA VAL A 128 19.22 -5.05 -24.36
C VAL A 128 18.37 -4.21 -23.42
N MET A 129 18.93 -3.09 -22.95
CA MET A 129 18.26 -2.21 -22.01
C MET A 129 16.99 -1.61 -22.63
N ASP A 130 15.87 -1.74 -21.91
CA ASP A 130 14.59 -1.19 -22.32
C ASP A 130 14.64 0.35 -22.43
N ASP A 131 13.86 0.92 -23.35
CA ASP A 131 13.78 2.38 -23.54
C ASP A 131 13.08 3.10 -22.37
N LYS A 132 12.18 2.39 -21.68
CA LYS A 132 11.34 2.91 -20.59
C LYS A 132 11.81 2.37 -19.25
N PRO A 133 11.90 3.22 -18.21
CA PRO A 133 12.20 2.73 -16.88
C PRO A 133 11.01 1.95 -16.32
N PHE A 134 11.29 0.79 -15.74
CA PHE A 134 10.28 -0.05 -15.08
C PHE A 134 9.94 0.49 -13.68
N PHE A 135 10.85 1.23 -13.05
CA PHE A 135 10.66 1.87 -11.75
C PHE A 135 11.29 3.26 -11.73
N GLU A 136 10.61 4.22 -11.11
CA GLU A 136 11.10 5.57 -10.90
C GLU A 136 10.94 5.94 -9.43
N PHE A 137 11.98 6.50 -8.83
CA PHE A 137 11.99 6.90 -7.43
C PHE A 137 12.43 8.35 -7.32
N ASP A 138 11.58 9.20 -6.76
CA ASP A 138 11.86 10.61 -6.50
C ASP A 138 12.15 10.79 -5.00
N ILE A 139 13.40 11.11 -4.66
CA ILE A 139 13.81 11.33 -3.26
C ILE A 139 13.07 12.51 -2.63
N SER A 140 12.69 13.52 -3.42
CA SER A 140 11.96 14.67 -2.91
C SER A 140 10.47 14.39 -2.71
N ASN A 141 9.96 13.29 -3.27
CA ASN A 141 8.55 12.94 -3.20
C ASN A 141 8.33 11.42 -3.28
N PHE A 142 8.43 10.74 -2.13
CA PHE A 142 8.20 9.30 -2.02
C PHE A 142 7.20 8.96 -0.92
N ASP A 143 6.57 7.79 -1.06
CA ASP A 143 5.69 7.18 -0.07
C ASP A 143 6.25 5.83 0.43
N GLU A 144 5.62 5.24 1.45
CA GLU A 144 6.06 3.95 1.97
C GLU A 144 6.03 2.81 0.95
N SER A 145 5.15 2.88 -0.06
CA SER A 145 5.03 1.84 -1.08
C SER A 145 6.23 1.84 -2.01
N SER A 146 6.66 3.02 -2.45
CA SER A 146 7.84 3.22 -3.28
C SER A 146 9.13 2.84 -2.53
N VAL A 147 9.21 3.09 -1.21
CA VAL A 147 10.35 2.67 -0.39
C VAL A 147 10.41 1.14 -0.26
N LYS A 148 9.26 0.46 -0.15
CA LYS A 148 9.20 -1.01 -0.14
C LYS A 148 9.73 -1.61 -1.45
N GLU A 149 9.37 -1.02 -2.59
CA GLU A 149 9.92 -1.46 -3.88
C GLU A 149 11.40 -1.14 -4.02
N LEU A 150 11.83 0.06 -3.62
CA LEU A 150 13.25 0.45 -3.62
C LEU A 150 14.11 -0.51 -2.78
N LYS A 151 13.58 -1.02 -1.66
CA LYS A 151 14.29 -1.94 -0.77
C LYS A 151 14.76 -3.22 -1.48
N ARG A 152 14.10 -3.64 -2.56
CA ARG A 152 14.54 -4.81 -3.36
C ARG A 152 15.91 -4.63 -4.00
N PHE A 153 16.33 -3.38 -4.22
CA PHE A 153 17.64 -3.03 -4.78
C PHE A 153 18.70 -2.81 -3.69
N SER A 154 18.35 -2.96 -2.41
CA SER A 154 19.30 -2.87 -1.30
C SER A 154 20.14 -4.14 -1.17
N LYS A 155 21.37 -3.99 -0.68
CA LYS A 155 22.35 -5.10 -0.55
C LYS A 155 21.78 -6.34 0.14
N SER A 156 20.95 -6.16 1.19
CA SER A 156 20.38 -7.27 1.95
C SER A 156 19.22 -7.99 1.28
N ASN A 157 18.67 -7.43 0.20
CA ASN A 157 17.44 -7.92 -0.45
C ASN A 157 17.61 -8.13 -1.95
N PHE A 158 18.79 -7.82 -2.50
CA PHE A 158 19.08 -8.00 -3.91
C PHE A 158 19.05 -9.49 -4.25
N ASN A 159 18.23 -9.84 -5.25
CA ASN A 159 18.08 -11.21 -5.74
C ASN A 159 18.06 -11.18 -7.27
N HIS A 160 19.11 -11.71 -7.89
CA HIS A 160 19.26 -11.76 -9.35
C HIS A 160 18.15 -12.55 -10.03
N ASP A 161 17.76 -13.69 -9.46
CA ASP A 161 16.83 -14.64 -10.08
C ASP A 161 15.40 -14.09 -10.18
N GLU A 162 14.99 -13.26 -9.20
CA GLU A 162 13.63 -12.70 -9.13
C GLU A 162 13.51 -11.34 -9.84
N LEU A 163 14.63 -10.70 -10.19
CA LEU A 163 14.67 -9.31 -10.59
C LEU A 163 13.94 -9.02 -11.90
N GLY A 164 14.08 -9.93 -12.88
CA GLY A 164 13.40 -9.83 -14.17
C GLY A 164 11.87 -9.87 -14.03
N ASP A 165 11.35 -10.76 -13.18
CA ASP A 165 9.91 -10.87 -12.93
C ASP A 165 9.37 -9.68 -12.13
N VAL A 166 10.14 -9.21 -11.14
CA VAL A 166 9.82 -7.99 -10.39
C VAL A 166 9.74 -6.79 -11.34
N ALA A 167 10.73 -6.63 -12.21
CA ALA A 167 10.77 -5.51 -13.14
C ALA A 167 9.61 -5.55 -14.14
N LYS A 168 9.29 -6.72 -14.72
CA LYS A 168 8.10 -6.91 -15.58
C LYS A 168 6.81 -6.54 -14.86
N ASN A 169 6.63 -7.00 -13.62
CA ASN A 169 5.44 -6.69 -12.82
C ASN A 169 5.34 -5.20 -12.52
N LEU A 170 6.44 -4.52 -12.17
CA LEU A 170 6.46 -3.07 -11.94
C LEU A 170 6.16 -2.29 -13.21
N LEU A 171 6.75 -2.69 -14.35
CA LEU A 171 6.51 -2.08 -15.65
C LEU A 171 5.04 -2.20 -16.07
N TYR A 172 4.47 -3.42 -16.00
CA TYR A 172 3.06 -3.62 -16.34
C TYR A 172 2.13 -2.92 -15.36
N THR A 173 2.43 -2.91 -14.06
CA THR A 173 1.64 -2.16 -13.08
C THR A 173 1.63 -0.66 -13.41
N LYS A 174 2.79 -0.09 -13.78
CA LYS A 174 2.91 1.31 -14.19
C LYS A 174 2.09 1.61 -15.45
N GLU A 175 2.24 0.80 -16.50
CA GLU A 175 1.52 1.00 -17.77
C GLU A 175 0.01 0.76 -17.61
N ILE A 176 -0.42 -0.22 -16.81
CA ILE A 176 -1.84 -0.45 -16.50
C ILE A 176 -2.41 0.74 -15.73
N LYS A 177 -1.70 1.26 -14.72
CA LYS A 177 -2.13 2.47 -13.99
C LYS A 177 -2.29 3.66 -14.93
N ARG A 178 -1.36 3.85 -15.88
CA ARG A 178 -1.46 4.89 -16.90
C ARG A 178 -2.71 4.71 -17.76
N VAL A 179 -2.94 3.50 -18.29
CA VAL A 179 -4.12 3.19 -19.10
C VAL A 179 -5.42 3.41 -18.30
N ILE A 180 -5.47 2.99 -17.03
CA ILE A 180 -6.62 3.25 -16.17
C ILE A 180 -6.86 4.76 -16.01
N ALA A 181 -5.82 5.55 -15.72
CA ALA A 181 -5.95 7.00 -15.58
C ALA A 181 -6.45 7.67 -16.87
N ASP A 182 -5.94 7.23 -18.02
CA ASP A 182 -6.36 7.68 -19.34
C ASP A 182 -7.84 7.34 -19.58
N GLU A 183 -8.26 6.10 -19.30
CA GLU A 183 -9.64 5.62 -19.43
C GLU A 183 -10.61 6.33 -18.47
N LEU A 184 -10.18 6.67 -17.25
CA LEU A 184 -10.98 7.45 -16.30
C LEU A 184 -11.24 8.89 -16.79
N THR A 185 -10.29 9.47 -17.52
CA THR A 185 -10.38 10.85 -18.01
C THR A 185 -11.02 10.92 -19.41
N ASN A 186 -10.74 9.92 -20.23
CA ASN A 186 -11.17 9.81 -21.61
C ASN A 186 -11.55 8.35 -21.92
N PRO A 187 -12.77 7.91 -21.51
CA PRO A 187 -13.21 6.53 -21.71
C PRO A 187 -13.20 6.13 -23.18
N SER A 188 -12.53 5.02 -23.49
CA SER A 188 -12.48 4.50 -24.85
C SER A 188 -13.82 3.85 -25.25
N PRO A 189 -14.13 3.74 -26.55
CA PRO A 189 -15.31 3.02 -27.02
C PRO A 189 -15.40 1.58 -26.50
N GLY A 190 -14.25 0.93 -26.26
CA GLY A 190 -14.16 -0.41 -25.69
C GLY A 190 -14.67 -0.45 -24.25
N LEU A 191 -14.18 0.46 -23.41
CA LEU A 191 -14.64 0.58 -22.02
C LEU A 191 -16.13 0.94 -21.96
N VAL A 192 -16.56 1.92 -22.76
CA VAL A 192 -17.98 2.33 -22.82
C VAL A 192 -18.87 1.16 -23.20
N LYS A 193 -18.49 0.37 -24.22
CA LYS A 193 -19.24 -0.81 -24.65
C LYS A 193 -19.34 -1.86 -23.54
N TYR A 194 -18.28 -2.05 -22.76
CA TYR A 194 -18.25 -2.96 -21.62
C TYR A 194 -19.19 -2.48 -20.49
N VAL A 195 -19.09 -1.21 -20.09
CA VAL A 195 -19.92 -0.63 -19.02
C VAL A 195 -21.41 -0.71 -19.34
N ILE A 196 -21.80 -0.37 -20.57
CA ILE A 196 -23.22 -0.32 -20.92
C ILE A 196 -23.83 -1.69 -21.25
N ASP A 197 -23.03 -2.77 -21.28
CA ASP A 197 -23.53 -4.12 -21.57
C ASP A 197 -24.58 -4.59 -20.55
N GLY A 198 -24.40 -4.22 -19.28
CA GLY A 198 -25.36 -4.52 -18.22
C GLY A 198 -26.47 -3.47 -18.04
N VAL A 199 -26.47 -2.37 -18.81
CA VAL A 199 -27.32 -1.19 -18.56
C VAL A 199 -28.23 -0.87 -19.75
N TYR A 200 -27.73 -1.00 -20.97
CA TYR A 200 -28.44 -0.63 -22.19
C TYR A 200 -28.85 -1.88 -22.99
N PRO A 201 -30.15 -2.22 -23.06
CA PRO A 201 -30.62 -3.43 -23.73
C PRO A 201 -30.64 -3.33 -25.27
N GLY A 202 -30.37 -2.14 -25.84
CA GLY A 202 -30.45 -1.89 -27.27
C GLY A 202 -29.16 -2.18 -28.03
N ILE A 203 -29.22 -2.03 -29.35
CA ILE A 203 -28.05 -2.19 -30.22
C ILE A 203 -27.08 -1.03 -29.99
N LYS A 204 -25.83 -1.36 -29.71
CA LYS A 204 -24.75 -0.40 -29.44
C LYS A 204 -24.18 0.20 -30.73
N THR A 205 -24.97 1.04 -31.39
CA THR A 205 -24.54 1.79 -32.58
C THR A 205 -23.49 2.85 -32.22
N ALA A 206 -22.80 3.41 -33.22
CA ALA A 206 -21.79 4.45 -32.99
C ALA A 206 -22.36 5.67 -32.25
N ALA A 207 -23.57 6.13 -32.63
CA ALA A 207 -24.25 7.24 -31.95
C ALA A 207 -24.63 6.92 -30.50
N VAL A 208 -25.01 5.66 -30.22
CA VAL A 208 -25.26 5.20 -28.85
C VAL A 208 -23.96 5.23 -28.05
N ILE A 209 -22.87 4.67 -28.59
CA ILE A 209 -21.55 4.68 -27.93
C ILE A 209 -21.10 6.12 -27.65
N GLU A 210 -21.18 7.03 -28.62
CA GLU A 210 -20.80 8.44 -28.44
C GLU A 210 -21.60 9.13 -27.32
N LYS A 211 -22.93 8.93 -27.30
CA LYS A 211 -23.78 9.43 -26.21
C LYS A 211 -23.35 8.86 -24.86
N PHE A 212 -23.08 7.56 -24.81
CA PHE A 212 -22.68 6.89 -23.56
C PHE A 212 -21.24 7.18 -23.16
N THR A 213 -20.36 7.64 -24.05
CA THR A 213 -19.01 8.09 -23.70
C THR A 213 -19.08 9.27 -22.73
N GLU A 214 -19.88 10.29 -23.04
CA GLU A 214 -20.06 11.46 -22.16
C GLU A 214 -20.70 11.07 -20.83
N ILE A 215 -21.74 10.22 -20.86
CA ILE A 215 -22.38 9.72 -19.63
C ILE A 215 -21.37 8.94 -18.78
N THR A 216 -20.61 8.03 -19.38
CA THR A 216 -19.60 7.21 -18.68
C THR A 216 -18.54 8.09 -18.05
N LYS A 217 -18.05 9.10 -18.77
CA LYS A 217 -17.06 10.05 -18.26
C LYS A 217 -17.58 10.83 -17.04
N CYS A 218 -18.80 11.37 -17.13
CA CYS A 218 -19.43 12.07 -16.01
C CYS A 218 -19.63 11.15 -14.81
N SER A 219 -20.19 9.95 -15.04
CA SER A 219 -20.44 8.98 -13.96
C SER A 219 -19.16 8.49 -13.28
N LEU A 220 -18.07 8.26 -14.03
CA LEU A 220 -16.77 7.90 -13.45
C LEU A 220 -16.23 9.02 -12.55
N LYS A 221 -16.31 10.27 -13.01
CA LYS A 221 -15.84 11.43 -12.24
C LYS A 221 -16.68 11.64 -10.97
N GLU A 222 -18.01 11.57 -11.09
CA GLU A 222 -18.93 11.67 -9.96
C GLU A 222 -18.66 10.58 -8.93
N TYR A 223 -18.57 9.32 -9.36
CA TYR A 223 -18.28 8.19 -8.48
C TYR A 223 -16.93 8.34 -7.76
N ILE A 224 -15.87 8.76 -8.45
CA ILE A 224 -14.56 9.00 -7.82
C ILE A 224 -14.66 10.13 -6.78
N ASN A 225 -15.36 11.22 -7.10
CA ASN A 225 -15.54 12.32 -6.15
C ASN A 225 -16.35 11.91 -4.92
N GLU A 226 -17.38 11.08 -5.10
CA GLU A 226 -18.12 10.48 -3.99
C GLU A 226 -17.20 9.62 -3.12
N ARG A 227 -16.35 8.75 -3.70
CA ARG A 227 -15.39 7.95 -2.94
C ARG A 227 -14.34 8.78 -2.20
N ILE A 228 -13.87 9.86 -2.82
CA ILE A 228 -12.93 10.80 -2.18
C ILE A 228 -13.63 11.52 -1.03
N LYS A 229 -14.87 11.98 -1.23
CA LYS A 229 -15.68 12.63 -0.20
C LYS A 229 -15.96 11.69 0.97
N GLU A 230 -16.38 10.45 0.70
CA GLU A 230 -16.57 9.40 1.72
C GLU A 230 -15.29 9.20 2.54
N ARG A 231 -14.12 9.12 1.89
CA ARG A 231 -12.82 8.98 2.56
C ARG A 231 -12.42 10.23 3.35
N LEU A 232 -12.63 11.43 2.81
CA LEU A 232 -12.30 12.70 3.46
C LEU A 232 -13.21 12.96 4.65
N GLU A 233 -14.51 12.78 4.52
CA GLU A 233 -15.48 12.90 5.62
C GLU A 233 -15.18 11.86 6.71
N SER A 234 -14.81 10.63 6.33
CA SER A 234 -14.35 9.62 7.29
C SER A 234 -13.02 9.99 7.97
N ALA A 235 -12.20 10.86 7.37
CA ALA A 235 -10.92 11.31 7.94
C ALA A 235 -11.04 12.65 8.70
N MET A 236 -12.04 13.49 8.36
CA MET A 236 -12.31 14.80 8.96
C MET A 236 -13.36 14.75 10.08
N GLY A 237 -14.13 13.68 10.19
CA GLY A 237 -15.14 13.48 11.24
C GLY A 237 -14.54 13.18 12.62
N ASN A 238 -13.86 14.18 13.19
CA ASN A 238 -13.60 14.43 14.61
C ASN A 238 -13.28 15.93 14.75
N ASP A 239 -14.28 16.79 14.56
CA ASP A 239 -14.45 18.11 15.19
C ASP A 239 -15.49 18.93 14.41
N GLU A 240 -16.68 19.06 15.03
CA GLU A 240 -17.71 20.10 14.91
C GLU A 240 -19.12 19.48 15.01
N ASP A 241 -19.46 19.09 16.23
CA ASP A 241 -20.84 19.15 16.70
C ASP A 241 -21.20 20.62 16.90
N ASN A 242 -22.14 21.13 16.11
CA ASN A 242 -22.89 22.31 16.49
C ASN A 242 -24.35 22.12 16.10
N GLY A 243 -25.07 21.52 17.05
CA GLY A 243 -26.50 21.31 16.97
C GLY A 243 -27.32 22.58 16.76
N LYS A 244 -28.51 22.37 16.19
CA LYS A 244 -29.70 23.15 16.51
C LYS A 244 -30.94 22.25 16.40
N ILE A 245 -31.37 21.84 17.58
CA ILE A 245 -32.72 21.34 17.89
C ILE A 245 -33.71 22.49 17.76
N SER A 246 -34.91 22.21 17.25
CA SER A 246 -36.25 22.58 17.81
C SER A 246 -37.34 22.43 16.70
N PRO A 247 -38.65 22.42 17.01
CA PRO A 247 -39.39 21.25 17.51
C PRO A 247 -40.81 21.11 16.89
N VAL A 248 -41.42 19.92 16.80
CA VAL A 248 -42.90 19.79 16.84
C VAL A 248 -43.28 18.45 17.47
N ASP A 249 -43.89 18.50 18.65
CA ASP A 249 -44.59 17.42 19.37
C ASP A 249 -46.02 17.20 18.79
N PRO A 250 -46.92 16.40 19.41
CA PRO A 250 -46.96 14.94 19.40
C PRO A 250 -48.35 14.41 18.97
N VAL A 251 -48.47 13.16 18.51
CA VAL A 251 -49.73 12.40 18.66
C VAL A 251 -49.41 10.93 18.92
N ILE A 252 -49.95 10.44 20.03
CA ILE A 252 -49.98 9.06 20.50
C ILE A 252 -51.19 8.38 19.82
N ASP A 253 -51.06 7.17 19.28
CA ASP A 253 -51.62 5.94 19.89
C ASP A 253 -51.50 4.70 18.98
N ASP A 254 -51.46 3.56 19.66
CA ASP A 254 -51.33 2.15 19.29
C ASP A 254 -51.97 1.69 17.95
N SER A 255 -51.27 0.77 17.26
CA SER A 255 -51.65 -0.65 17.21
C SER A 255 -50.91 -1.42 16.12
N GLU A 256 -50.89 -2.73 16.33
CA GLU A 256 -50.04 -3.77 15.75
C GLU A 256 -50.23 -4.05 14.25
N ASN A 257 -49.18 -4.63 13.67
CA ASN A 257 -49.16 -5.63 12.60
C ASN A 257 -50.08 -5.44 11.40
N SER A 258 -49.46 -5.11 10.27
CA SER A 258 -49.29 -6.04 9.14
C SER A 258 -48.62 -5.27 8.01
N ASP A 259 -47.57 -5.83 7.42
CA ASP A 259 -47.32 -5.71 5.98
C ASP A 259 -46.27 -6.77 5.55
N GLU A 260 -46.79 -7.72 4.78
CA GLU A 260 -46.13 -8.38 3.65
C GLU A 260 -45.53 -7.26 2.74
N GLU A 261 -44.42 -7.39 2.01
CA GLU A 261 -44.07 -8.41 1.04
C GLU A 261 -42.64 -8.09 0.49
N GLU A 262 -41.94 -9.14 0.08
CA GLU A 262 -40.87 -9.22 -0.94
C GLU A 262 -39.78 -8.13 -1.11
N SER A 263 -38.50 -8.57 -1.01
CA SER A 263 -37.64 -8.60 -2.21
C SER A 263 -36.29 -9.33 -2.01
N ASN A 264 -36.05 -10.26 -2.94
CA ASN A 264 -34.77 -10.70 -3.53
C ASN A 264 -33.65 -11.28 -2.66
N LYS A 265 -33.63 -12.61 -2.62
CA LYS A 265 -32.43 -13.45 -2.58
C LYS A 265 -31.47 -13.10 -3.73
N LYS A 266 -30.20 -12.81 -3.42
CA LYS A 266 -29.02 -13.26 -4.18
C LYS A 266 -27.73 -13.10 -3.34
N ASP A 267 -27.01 -14.22 -3.21
CA ASP A 267 -25.68 -14.46 -2.61
C ASP A 267 -25.45 -14.21 -1.10
N ASN A 268 -25.86 -15.20 -0.28
CA ASN A 268 -25.30 -15.46 1.06
C ASN A 268 -23.90 -16.13 0.95
N ARG A 269 -22.92 -15.44 0.34
CA ARG A 269 -21.52 -15.85 0.54
C ARG A 269 -21.00 -15.16 1.79
N ILE A 270 -20.60 -15.97 2.78
CA ILE A 270 -19.85 -15.48 3.94
C ILE A 270 -18.48 -15.05 3.40
N VAL A 271 -18.29 -13.75 3.21
CA VAL A 271 -17.04 -13.15 2.74
C VAL A 271 -16.49 -12.30 3.86
N THR A 272 -15.41 -12.76 4.47
CA THR A 272 -14.71 -12.00 5.50
C THR A 272 -14.11 -10.75 4.87
N THR A 273 -14.57 -9.59 5.32
CA THR A 273 -14.13 -8.30 4.81
C THR A 273 -12.81 -7.85 5.47
N PRO A 274 -12.01 -7.00 4.81
CA PRO A 274 -10.81 -6.41 5.43
C PRO A 274 -11.10 -5.66 6.74
N GLU A 275 -12.25 -4.98 6.83
CA GLU A 275 -12.68 -4.24 8.03
C GLU A 275 -12.97 -5.17 9.22
N GLU A 276 -13.55 -6.35 8.96
CA GLU A 276 -13.77 -7.36 10.00
C GLU A 276 -12.45 -7.96 10.51
N LEU A 277 -11.48 -8.19 9.61
CA LEU A 277 -10.12 -8.62 9.99
C LEU A 277 -9.39 -7.54 10.78
N GLU A 278 -9.51 -6.27 10.39
CA GLU A 278 -8.93 -5.15 11.12
C GLU A 278 -9.56 -5.03 12.52
N GLY A 279 -10.88 -5.11 12.62
CA GLY A 279 -11.59 -5.17 13.91
C GLY A 279 -11.14 -6.36 14.78
N PHE A 280 -10.86 -7.51 14.18
CA PHE A 280 -10.26 -8.65 14.89
C PHE A 280 -8.86 -8.33 15.44
N TYR A 281 -7.99 -7.71 14.64
CA TYR A 281 -6.64 -7.35 15.09
C TYR A 281 -6.65 -6.27 16.18
N LEU A 282 -7.60 -5.33 16.15
CA LEU A 282 -7.81 -4.35 17.22
C LEU A 282 -8.26 -5.02 18.52
N VAL A 283 -9.23 -5.93 18.45
CA VAL A 283 -9.63 -6.70 19.65
C VAL A 283 -8.47 -7.57 20.14
N LYS A 284 -7.68 -8.16 19.22
CA LYS A 284 -6.50 -8.96 19.55
C LYS A 284 -5.40 -8.13 20.22
N SER A 285 -5.19 -6.88 19.79
CA SER A 285 -4.19 -5.98 20.39
C SER A 285 -4.59 -5.59 21.82
N ILE A 286 -5.85 -5.21 22.02
CA ILE A 286 -6.42 -4.89 23.34
C ILE A 286 -6.27 -6.05 24.33
N LEU A 287 -6.52 -7.28 23.85
CA LEU A 287 -6.55 -8.46 24.71
C LEU A 287 -5.18 -9.10 24.95
N ARG A 288 -4.12 -8.66 24.23
CA ARG A 288 -2.76 -9.19 24.37
C ARG A 288 -2.20 -9.01 25.79
N GLU A 289 -2.68 -8.01 26.52
CA GLU A 289 -2.28 -7.75 27.91
C GLU A 289 -2.86 -8.75 28.92
N VAL A 290 -3.91 -9.48 28.58
CA VAL A 290 -4.67 -10.32 29.53
C VAL A 290 -4.75 -11.80 29.15
N ILE A 291 -4.44 -12.15 27.90
CA ILE A 291 -4.45 -13.54 27.44
C ILE A 291 -3.47 -13.78 26.30
N ASP A 292 -3.00 -15.02 26.16
CA ASP A 292 -2.28 -15.43 24.97
C ASP A 292 -3.19 -15.29 23.73
N THR A 293 -2.75 -14.44 22.81
CA THR A 293 -3.44 -14.13 21.56
C THR A 293 -3.59 -15.33 20.62
N SER A 294 -2.84 -16.42 20.83
CA SER A 294 -3.00 -17.69 20.10
C SER A 294 -4.37 -18.36 20.36
N ARG A 295 -4.98 -18.04 21.51
CA ARG A 295 -6.28 -18.57 21.93
C ARG A 295 -7.46 -17.79 21.35
N LEU A 296 -7.19 -16.65 20.70
CA LEU A 296 -8.21 -15.81 20.08
C LEU A 296 -8.43 -16.26 18.64
N SER A 297 -9.69 -16.52 18.32
CA SER A 297 -10.13 -16.99 17.00
C SER A 297 -11.33 -16.17 16.54
N TYR A 298 -11.59 -16.14 15.24
CA TYR A 298 -12.81 -15.55 14.70
C TYR A 298 -13.63 -16.59 13.94
N LYS A 299 -14.93 -16.33 13.85
CA LYS A 299 -15.87 -17.08 13.03
C LYS A 299 -16.78 -16.10 12.31
N ASP A 300 -16.68 -16.11 10.99
CA ASP A 300 -17.53 -15.32 10.14
C ASP A 300 -18.90 -15.98 9.95
N THR A 301 -19.96 -15.19 9.96
CA THR A 301 -21.35 -15.63 9.79
C THR A 301 -22.12 -14.59 8.99
N ILE A 302 -23.22 -15.00 8.35
CA ILE A 302 -24.09 -14.11 7.57
C ILE A 302 -24.57 -12.87 8.37
N ALA A 303 -24.72 -13.01 9.69
CA ALA A 303 -25.32 -11.96 10.52
C ALA A 303 -24.31 -11.13 11.34
N TYR A 304 -23.08 -11.62 11.51
CA TYR A 304 -22.03 -10.99 12.30
C TYR A 304 -20.70 -11.72 12.18
N PHE A 305 -19.62 -11.00 12.45
CA PHE A 305 -18.29 -11.54 12.61
C PHE A 305 -17.99 -11.78 14.10
N GLY A 306 -17.90 -13.05 14.52
CA GLY A 306 -17.79 -13.44 15.92
C GLY A 306 -16.33 -13.65 16.36
N ILE A 307 -15.91 -13.02 17.45
CA ILE A 307 -14.58 -13.21 18.05
C ILE A 307 -14.72 -14.09 19.30
N ASN A 308 -14.02 -15.22 19.30
CA ASN A 308 -14.22 -16.32 20.25
C ASN A 308 -12.90 -16.74 20.91
N LEU A 309 -13.00 -17.13 22.17
CA LEU A 309 -11.90 -17.74 22.91
C LEU A 309 -11.85 -19.26 22.70
N ASP A 310 -10.66 -19.81 22.52
CA ASP A 310 -10.37 -21.24 22.32
C ASP A 310 -11.15 -21.87 21.14
N GLY A 311 -11.55 -21.08 20.13
CA GLY A 311 -12.37 -21.57 19.01
C GLY A 311 -13.82 -21.91 19.38
N LYS A 312 -14.25 -21.67 20.62
CA LYS A 312 -15.57 -22.12 21.11
C LYS A 312 -16.62 -21.02 21.00
N VAL A 313 -17.71 -21.29 20.29
CA VAL A 313 -18.85 -20.37 20.16
C VAL A 313 -19.49 -20.05 21.53
N THR A 314 -19.45 -21.01 22.47
CA THR A 314 -19.90 -20.79 23.86
C THR A 314 -19.02 -19.81 24.64
N LYS A 315 -17.80 -19.54 24.17
CA LYS A 315 -16.87 -18.55 24.71
C LYS A 315 -16.73 -17.34 23.78
N THR A 316 -17.86 -16.77 23.34
CA THR A 316 -17.87 -15.54 22.55
C THR A 316 -17.41 -14.35 23.41
N ILE A 317 -16.45 -13.60 22.89
CA ILE A 317 -15.89 -12.38 23.49
C ILE A 317 -16.72 -11.18 23.03
N CYS A 318 -16.83 -10.98 21.71
CA CYS A 318 -17.66 -9.96 21.11
C CYS A 318 -18.11 -10.35 19.69
N ARG A 319 -19.05 -9.60 19.14
CA ARG A 319 -19.57 -9.75 17.78
C ARG A 319 -19.48 -8.42 17.05
N LEU A 320 -18.85 -8.40 15.89
CA LEU A 320 -18.77 -7.24 15.04
C LEU A 320 -19.85 -7.33 13.96
N ARG A 321 -20.56 -6.23 13.73
CA ARG A 321 -21.52 -6.09 12.62
C ARG A 321 -21.17 -4.81 11.90
N PHE A 322 -20.33 -4.94 10.89
CA PHE A 322 -19.88 -3.82 10.08
C PHE A 322 -20.64 -3.87 8.77
N THR A 323 -21.57 -2.93 8.64
CA THR A 323 -22.28 -2.66 7.38
C THR A 323 -21.89 -1.27 6.92
N ASN A 324 -22.02 -1.00 5.62
CA ASN A 324 -21.63 0.29 5.02
C ASN A 324 -22.21 1.51 5.74
N ASN A 325 -23.41 1.39 6.33
CA ASN A 325 -24.11 2.50 6.98
C ASN A 325 -24.07 2.43 8.52
N LYS A 326 -23.62 1.32 9.10
CA LYS A 326 -23.68 1.11 10.56
C LYS A 326 -22.65 0.07 11.00
N LYS A 327 -21.79 0.47 11.94
CA LYS A 327 -20.85 -0.42 12.62
C LYS A 327 -21.32 -0.62 14.06
N VAL A 328 -21.39 -1.87 14.49
CA VAL A 328 -21.87 -2.21 15.83
C VAL A 328 -20.94 -3.26 16.44
N ILE A 329 -20.45 -2.99 17.64
CA ILE A 329 -19.84 -3.99 18.50
C ILE A 329 -20.88 -4.50 19.49
N GLY A 330 -21.05 -5.82 19.51
CA GLY A 330 -21.84 -6.55 20.48
C GLY A 330 -20.94 -7.12 21.57
N VAL A 331 -21.05 -6.63 22.80
CA VAL A 331 -20.32 -7.15 23.95
C VAL A 331 -21.29 -7.96 24.82
N LEU A 332 -20.86 -9.16 25.24
CA LEU A 332 -21.69 -10.05 26.04
C LEU A 332 -21.44 -9.82 27.53
N ASP A 333 -22.51 -9.69 28.31
CA ASP A 333 -22.42 -9.65 29.77
C ASP A 333 -22.17 -11.05 30.39
N GLY A 334 -21.94 -11.12 31.70
CA GLY A 334 -21.72 -12.37 32.43
C GLY A 334 -22.87 -13.38 32.35
N LYS A 335 -24.07 -12.95 31.98
CA LYS A 335 -25.26 -13.81 31.79
C LYS A 335 -25.49 -14.19 30.32
N GLY A 336 -24.60 -13.76 29.41
CA GLY A 336 -24.67 -14.04 27.98
C GLY A 336 -25.60 -13.11 27.19
N LYS A 337 -26.14 -12.05 27.81
CA LYS A 337 -26.94 -11.04 27.12
C LYS A 337 -26.01 -10.10 26.36
N GLU A 338 -26.33 -9.87 25.09
CA GLU A 338 -25.52 -9.03 24.20
C GLU A 338 -25.98 -7.56 24.28
N ALA A 339 -25.08 -6.67 24.70
CA ALA A 339 -25.23 -5.23 24.60
C ALA A 339 -24.61 -4.76 23.27
N LYS A 340 -25.41 -4.08 22.45
CA LYS A 340 -24.99 -3.57 21.13
C LYS A 340 -24.67 -2.09 21.24
N HIS A 341 -23.46 -1.73 20.84
CA HIS A 341 -22.99 -0.35 20.84
C HIS A 341 -22.62 0.03 19.41
N CYS A 342 -23.19 1.13 18.92
CA CYS A 342 -22.78 1.70 17.65
C CYS A 342 -21.37 2.28 17.81
N VAL A 343 -20.54 2.06 16.81
CA VAL A 343 -19.23 2.71 16.69
C VAL A 343 -19.18 3.47 15.38
N SER A 344 -18.62 4.68 15.38
CA SER A 344 -18.54 5.50 14.17
C SER A 344 -17.35 5.08 13.29
N ASN A 345 -16.26 4.65 13.92
CA ASN A 345 -15.05 4.13 13.29
C ASN A 345 -14.48 2.92 14.07
N LEU A 346 -13.44 2.27 13.54
CA LEU A 346 -12.84 1.08 14.16
C LEU A 346 -12.02 1.41 15.42
N ASP A 347 -11.46 2.61 15.54
CA ASP A 347 -10.67 3.01 16.71
C ASP A 347 -11.52 3.13 17.99
N GLU A 348 -12.81 3.42 17.86
CA GLU A 348 -13.74 3.39 19.00
C GLU A 348 -13.81 2.01 19.69
N ILE A 349 -13.34 0.93 19.05
CA ILE A 349 -13.19 -0.39 19.68
C ILE A 349 -12.26 -0.32 20.91
N TYR A 350 -11.25 0.56 20.93
CA TYR A 350 -10.39 0.76 22.10
C TYR A 350 -11.16 1.25 23.33
N GLY A 351 -12.26 1.97 23.14
CA GLY A 351 -13.17 2.40 24.20
C GLY A 351 -13.87 1.24 24.92
N PHE A 352 -13.90 0.05 24.31
CA PHE A 352 -14.47 -1.17 24.91
C PHE A 352 -13.43 -2.05 25.61
N SER A 353 -12.18 -1.58 25.74
CA SER A 353 -11.06 -2.36 26.28
C SER A 353 -11.35 -3.00 27.64
N GLU A 354 -11.86 -2.23 28.60
CA GLU A 354 -12.21 -2.74 29.94
C GLU A 354 -13.31 -3.80 29.88
N PHE A 355 -14.33 -3.63 29.03
CA PHE A 355 -15.40 -4.61 28.86
C PHE A 355 -14.90 -5.91 28.22
N LEU A 356 -14.04 -5.81 27.20
CA LEU A 356 -13.44 -6.97 26.53
C LEU A 356 -12.52 -7.74 27.49
N LYS A 357 -11.70 -7.03 28.28
CA LYS A 357 -10.84 -7.62 29.31
C LYS A 357 -11.66 -8.28 30.42
N ALA A 358 -12.72 -7.63 30.90
CA ALA A 358 -13.64 -8.21 31.89
C ALA A 358 -14.33 -9.48 31.37
N ARG A 359 -14.74 -9.48 30.09
CA ARG A 359 -15.33 -10.65 29.45
C ARG A 359 -14.35 -11.81 29.37
N ILE A 360 -13.09 -11.57 28.98
CA ILE A 360 -12.04 -12.60 28.99
C ILE A 360 -11.86 -13.17 30.41
N LYS A 361 -11.72 -12.31 31.43
CA LYS A 361 -11.58 -12.75 32.82
C LYS A 361 -12.71 -13.69 33.23
N HIS A 362 -13.96 -13.34 32.93
CA HIS A 362 -15.12 -14.19 33.17
C HIS A 362 -15.07 -15.53 32.42
N LEU A 363 -14.68 -15.52 31.12
CA LEU A 363 -14.57 -16.75 30.32
C LEU A 363 -13.40 -17.67 30.73
N THR A 364 -12.45 -17.14 31.50
CA THR A 364 -11.30 -17.88 32.03
C THR A 364 -11.42 -18.23 33.52
N GLN A 365 -12.51 -17.84 34.21
CA GLN A 365 -12.71 -18.13 35.64
C GLN A 365 -12.77 -19.64 35.93
N ASP A 366 -13.21 -20.47 34.96
CA ASP A 366 -13.17 -21.95 35.07
C ASP A 366 -11.77 -22.55 34.80
N SER A 367 -10.73 -21.73 34.62
CA SER A 367 -9.39 -22.17 34.24
C SER A 367 -8.26 -21.59 35.12
N TYR A 368 -8.59 -20.92 36.22
CA TYR A 368 -7.60 -20.50 37.22
C TYR A 368 -7.23 -21.69 38.12
N VAL A 369 -6.35 -22.56 37.64
CA VAL A 369 -5.47 -23.32 38.55
C VAL A 369 -4.29 -22.41 38.86
N SER A 370 -4.25 -21.93 40.10
CA SER A 370 -3.18 -21.15 40.69
C SER A 370 -1.81 -21.74 40.35
N GLN A 371 -0.88 -20.92 39.88
CA GLN A 371 0.54 -21.28 39.96
C GLN A 371 0.90 -21.41 41.45
N PRO A 372 1.63 -22.46 41.86
CA PRO A 372 2.09 -22.56 43.24
C PRO A 372 3.12 -21.46 43.52
N GLU A 373 3.00 -20.85 44.69
CA GLU A 373 3.97 -19.93 45.27
C GLU A 373 5.38 -20.50 45.11
N GLN A 374 6.28 -19.67 44.59
CA GLN A 374 7.71 -19.96 44.61
C GLN A 374 8.14 -20.01 46.07
N SER A 375 8.34 -21.23 46.57
CA SER A 375 9.04 -21.50 47.81
C SER A 375 10.47 -20.96 47.70
N GLU A 376 10.80 -20.03 48.58
CA GLU A 376 12.17 -19.73 48.99
C GLU A 376 12.93 -21.03 49.25
N ILE A 377 14.07 -21.21 48.61
CA ILE A 377 15.11 -22.14 49.06
C ILE A 377 16.42 -21.35 49.10
N ILE A 378 16.68 -20.85 50.31
CA ILE A 378 17.93 -20.80 51.09
C ILE A 378 19.24 -20.68 50.32
#